data_AF-A0A0X3Y5W7-F1
#
_entry.id   AF-A0A0X3Y5W7-F1
#
_cell.length_a   1.000
_cell.length_b   1.000
_cell.length_c   1.000
_cell.angle_alpha   90.00
_cell.angle_beta   90.00
_cell.angle_gamma   90.00
#
_symmetry.space_group_name_H-M   'P 1'
#
loop_
_entity.id
_entity.type
_entity.pdbx_description
1 polymer ?
#
loop_
_entity_poly.entity_id
_entity_poly.type
_entity_poly.pdbx_seq_one_letter_code
_entity_poly.pdbx_strand_id
1 'polypeptide(L)'
;MAILNLRLLLVAALLLLSGCSYERTIRYTLEPPEQRLILEATGYAVVESQPGVSYEDKLLVAMAASRQDAYRQLAEQLYGKRLTASSSTEQSVLLEDTVQSQVQGVIKGAELVEATIDGKLYVTRLKLDTANLITLPQAGLTPASPRLKWWR
;
A
#
# COMPACT_ATOMS: atom_id res chain seq x y z
N MET A 1 4.62 -15.93 -70.62
CA MET A 1 4.25 -16.55 -69.33
C MET A 1 5.33 -16.33 -68.27
N ALA A 2 6.59 -16.76 -68.48
CA ALA A 2 7.67 -16.61 -67.48
C ALA A 2 8.00 -15.15 -67.05
N ILE A 3 7.99 -14.20 -68.00
CA ILE A 3 8.32 -12.78 -67.72
C ILE A 3 7.22 -12.09 -66.89
N LEU A 4 5.95 -12.50 -67.06
CA LEU A 4 4.81 -11.98 -66.28
C LEU A 4 4.87 -12.49 -64.83
N ASN A 5 5.20 -13.77 -64.64
CA ASN A 5 5.34 -14.38 -63.32
C ASN A 5 6.54 -13.81 -62.55
N LEU A 6 7.66 -13.52 -63.22
CA LEU A 6 8.83 -12.90 -62.61
C LEU A 6 8.55 -11.47 -62.11
N ARG A 7 7.80 -10.67 -62.88
CA ARG A 7 7.36 -9.33 -62.46
C ARG A 7 6.40 -9.38 -61.28
N LEU A 8 5.49 -10.36 -61.25
CA LEU A 8 4.55 -10.55 -60.15
C LEU A 8 5.27 -10.92 -58.83
N LEU A 9 6.28 -11.79 -58.91
CA LEU A 9 7.13 -12.15 -57.77
C LEU A 9 7.96 -10.96 -57.25
N LEU A 10 8.46 -10.11 -58.14
CA LEU A 10 9.21 -8.90 -57.76
C LEU A 10 8.32 -7.89 -57.03
N VAL A 11 7.10 -7.64 -57.50
CA VAL A 11 6.15 -6.73 -56.84
C VAL A 11 5.73 -7.27 -55.47
N ALA A 12 5.47 -8.58 -55.35
CA ALA A 12 5.16 -9.22 -54.07
C ALA A 12 6.32 -9.10 -53.06
N ALA A 13 7.57 -9.23 -53.52
CA ALA A 13 8.75 -9.03 -52.69
C ALA A 13 8.88 -7.58 -52.18
N LEU A 14 8.63 -6.58 -53.03
CA LEU A 14 8.68 -5.16 -52.60
C LEU A 14 7.58 -4.81 -51.58
N LEU A 15 6.39 -5.40 -51.69
CA LEU A 15 5.30 -5.21 -50.72
C LEU A 15 5.63 -5.78 -49.34
N LEU A 16 6.38 -6.89 -49.28
CA LEU A 16 6.80 -7.50 -48.01
C LEU A 16 7.87 -6.68 -47.28
N LEU A 17 8.65 -5.84 -47.98
CA LEU A 17 9.69 -5.01 -47.36
C LEU A 17 9.16 -3.74 -46.66
N SER A 18 7.93 -3.29 -46.93
CA SER A 18 7.34 -2.11 -46.26
C SER A 18 6.83 -2.35 -44.83
N GLY A 19 6.85 -3.61 -44.35
CA GLY A 19 6.29 -3.98 -43.04
C GLY A 19 7.17 -3.68 -41.82
N CYS A 20 8.47 -3.38 -41.98
CA CYS A 20 9.42 -3.37 -40.86
C CYS A 20 9.65 -2.01 -40.17
N SER A 21 8.92 -0.93 -40.50
CA SER A 21 9.26 0.42 -39.99
C SER A 21 8.17 1.06 -39.13
N TYR A 22 7.72 0.39 -38.06
CA TYR A 22 6.94 1.08 -37.03
C TYR A 22 7.16 0.50 -35.62
N GLU A 23 8.28 0.87 -35.00
CA GLU A 23 8.51 0.67 -33.56
C GLU A 23 8.40 2.04 -32.87
N ARG A 24 7.27 2.31 -32.18
CA ARG A 24 7.08 3.54 -31.41
C ARG A 24 7.43 3.27 -29.95
N THR A 25 8.60 3.73 -29.51
CA THR A 25 8.98 3.68 -28.09
C THR A 25 8.29 4.82 -27.33
N ILE A 26 7.20 4.51 -26.64
CA ILE A 26 6.58 5.44 -25.69
C ILE A 26 7.47 5.46 -24.44
N ARG A 27 8.08 6.61 -24.14
CA ARG A 27 8.76 6.84 -22.87
C ARG A 27 7.70 7.21 -21.84
N TYR A 28 7.68 6.54 -20.70
CA TYR A 28 6.84 6.91 -19.57
C TYR A 28 7.68 7.70 -18.57
N THR A 29 7.11 8.78 -18.01
CA THR A 29 7.72 9.52 -16.91
C THR A 29 6.99 9.15 -15.62
N LEU A 30 7.75 8.98 -14.53
CA LEU A 30 7.20 8.72 -13.20
C LEU A 30 6.83 10.07 -12.57
N GLU A 31 5.54 10.34 -12.40
CA GLU A 31 5.06 11.52 -11.69
C GLU A 31 4.53 11.09 -10.31
N PRO A 32 4.98 11.69 -9.19
CA PRO A 32 4.50 11.32 -7.86
C PRO A 32 2.99 11.54 -7.74
N PRO A 33 2.27 10.70 -6.98
CA PRO A 33 0.82 10.82 -6.85
C PRO A 33 0.46 12.18 -6.24
N GLU A 34 -0.55 12.83 -6.82
CA GLU A 34 -1.00 14.17 -6.42
C GLU A 34 -1.62 14.18 -5.01
N GLN A 35 -2.14 13.04 -4.54
CA GLN A 35 -2.68 12.86 -3.19
C GLN A 35 -1.82 11.91 -2.37
N ARG A 36 -1.08 12.48 -1.41
CA ARG A 36 -0.47 11.71 -0.32
C ARG A 36 -1.55 11.41 0.72
N LEU A 37 -1.89 10.13 0.88
CA LEU A 37 -2.77 9.69 1.96
C LEU A 37 -1.92 9.51 3.22
N ILE A 38 -2.27 10.27 4.26
CA ILE A 38 -1.65 10.16 5.59
C ILE A 38 -2.66 9.50 6.51
N LEU A 39 -2.30 8.34 7.06
CA LEU A 39 -3.09 7.61 8.04
C LEU A 39 -2.57 7.90 9.44
N GLU A 40 -3.47 8.03 10.41
CA GLU A 40 -3.12 8.27 11.81
C GLU A 40 -3.90 7.34 12.73
N ALA A 41 -3.20 6.77 13.70
CA ALA A 41 -3.79 5.85 14.67
C ALA A 41 -3.29 6.15 16.08
N THR A 42 -4.17 6.02 17.07
CA THR A 42 -3.84 6.24 18.48
C THR A 42 -4.16 5.00 19.30
N GLY A 43 -3.15 4.38 19.90
CA GLY A 43 -3.29 3.20 20.73
C GLY A 43 -3.23 3.51 22.23
N TYR A 44 -3.98 2.73 23.01
CA TYR A 44 -4.15 2.96 24.45
C TYR A 44 -3.81 1.72 25.26
N ALA A 45 -3.21 1.90 26.43
CA ALA A 45 -3.04 0.83 27.41
C ALA A 45 -3.12 1.37 28.84
N VAL A 46 -3.89 0.74 29.71
CA VAL A 46 -3.93 1.10 31.14
C VAL A 46 -2.68 0.55 31.82
N VAL A 47 -1.91 1.40 32.49
CA VAL A 47 -0.63 1.01 33.11
C VAL A 47 -0.86 0.05 34.29
N GLU A 48 -1.79 0.39 35.20
CA GLU A 48 -2.02 -0.38 36.43
C GLU A 48 -2.47 -1.83 36.19
N SER A 49 -3.17 -2.08 35.07
CA SER A 49 -3.70 -3.40 34.71
C SER A 49 -2.69 -4.30 34.01
N GLN A 50 -1.51 -3.79 33.65
CA GLN A 50 -0.48 -4.61 33.01
C GLN A 50 0.17 -5.58 34.00
N PRO A 51 0.66 -6.74 33.53
CA PRO A 51 1.48 -7.62 34.34
C PRO A 51 2.81 -6.94 34.69
N GLY A 52 3.28 -7.16 35.92
CA GLY A 52 4.53 -6.59 36.42
C GLY A 52 4.53 -6.48 37.94
N VAL A 53 5.71 -6.59 38.56
CA VAL A 53 5.87 -6.48 40.02
C VAL A 53 5.96 -5.01 40.42
N SER A 54 6.78 -4.23 39.69
CA SER A 54 6.96 -2.81 39.90
C SER A 54 6.08 -1.97 38.97
N TYR A 55 5.93 -0.67 39.28
CA TYR A 55 5.24 0.26 38.38
C TYR A 55 5.97 0.38 37.04
N GLU A 56 7.31 0.34 37.08
CA GLU A 56 8.20 0.44 35.95
C GLU A 56 8.03 -0.75 34.99
N ASP A 57 7.90 -1.96 35.53
CA ASP A 57 7.61 -3.17 34.73
C ASP A 57 6.27 -3.03 34.01
N LYS A 58 5.24 -2.60 34.75
CA LYS A 58 3.90 -2.39 34.21
C LYS A 58 3.88 -1.30 33.13
N LEU A 59 4.62 -0.22 33.35
CA LEU A 59 4.78 0.86 32.39
C LEU A 59 5.42 0.35 31.10
N LEU A 60 6.49 -0.44 31.18
CA LEU A 60 7.16 -1.00 30.01
C LEU A 60 6.20 -1.88 29.18
N VAL A 61 5.41 -2.71 29.85
CA VAL A 61 4.39 -3.54 29.19
C VAL A 61 3.28 -2.67 28.59
N ALA A 62 2.86 -1.60 29.29
CA ALA A 62 1.85 -0.67 28.79
C ALA A 62 2.31 0.06 27.53
N MET A 63 3.58 0.47 27.48
CA MET A 63 4.19 1.06 26.29
C MET A 63 4.12 0.10 25.09
N ALA A 64 4.45 -1.17 25.30
CA ALA A 64 4.39 -2.18 24.25
C ALA A 64 2.95 -2.46 23.80
N ALA A 65 2.01 -2.61 24.74
CA ALA A 65 0.61 -2.85 24.48
C ALA A 65 -0.05 -1.68 23.73
N SER A 66 0.17 -0.44 24.19
CA SER A 66 -0.32 0.78 23.54
C SER A 66 0.22 0.92 22.12
N ARG A 67 1.51 0.60 21.91
CA ARG A 67 2.11 0.59 20.56
C ARG A 67 1.49 -0.47 19.66
N GLN A 68 1.27 -1.69 20.15
CA GLN A 68 0.62 -2.76 19.39
C GLN A 68 -0.82 -2.39 19.01
N ASP A 69 -1.56 -1.78 19.93
CA ASP A 69 -2.92 -1.31 19.66
C ASP A 69 -2.94 -0.22 18.58
N ALA A 70 -1.98 0.74 18.62
CA ALA A 70 -1.84 1.75 17.58
C ALA A 70 -1.56 1.12 16.21
N TYR A 71 -0.66 0.14 16.13
CA TYR A 71 -0.38 -0.59 14.89
C TYR A 71 -1.59 -1.37 14.38
N ARG A 72 -2.36 -2.01 15.27
CA ARG A 72 -3.60 -2.70 14.90
C ARG A 72 -4.58 -1.71 14.26
N GLN A 73 -4.88 -0.60 14.91
CA GLN A 73 -5.79 0.42 14.38
C GLN A 73 -5.30 0.98 13.03
N LEU A 74 -3.99 1.20 12.89
CA LEU A 74 -3.39 1.64 11.63
C LEU A 74 -3.56 0.58 10.52
N ALA A 75 -3.44 -0.70 10.87
CA ALA A 75 -3.68 -1.81 9.94
C ALA A 75 -5.14 -1.89 9.49
N GLU A 76 -6.08 -1.64 10.42
CA GLU A 76 -7.52 -1.61 10.12
C GLU A 76 -7.85 -0.47 9.14
N GLN A 77 -7.26 0.72 9.33
CA GLN A 77 -7.41 1.84 8.41
C GLN A 77 -6.80 1.54 7.04
N LEU A 78 -5.62 0.91 7.00
CA LEU A 78 -4.90 0.62 5.75
C LEU A 78 -5.55 -0.49 4.92
N TYR A 79 -5.98 -1.58 5.57
CA TYR A 79 -6.50 -2.78 4.88
C TYR A 79 -8.03 -2.91 4.91
N GLY A 80 -8.74 -2.03 5.63
CA GLY A 80 -10.20 -1.90 5.54
C GLY A 80 -11.01 -3.03 6.20
N LYS A 81 -10.56 -3.61 7.32
CA LYS A 81 -11.32 -4.64 8.06
C LYS A 81 -11.32 -4.38 9.56
N ARG A 82 -12.51 -4.37 10.18
CA ARG A 82 -12.72 -4.16 11.63
C ARG A 82 -12.40 -5.44 12.39
N LEU A 83 -11.35 -5.48 13.21
CA LEU A 83 -11.02 -6.64 14.05
C LEU A 83 -11.81 -6.53 15.36
N THR A 84 -13.08 -6.96 15.36
CA THR A 84 -13.85 -7.06 16.61
C THR A 84 -13.46 -8.35 17.33
N ALA A 85 -12.72 -8.25 18.43
CA ALA A 85 -12.46 -9.39 19.31
C ALA A 85 -13.70 -9.66 20.18
N SER A 86 -14.55 -10.63 19.81
CA SER A 86 -15.65 -11.10 20.64
C SER A 86 -15.26 -12.43 21.31
N SER A 87 -15.21 -12.45 22.65
CA SER A 87 -15.07 -13.68 23.43
C SER A 87 -16.34 -14.53 23.28
N SER A 88 -16.17 -15.78 22.87
CA SER A 88 -17.21 -16.79 22.74
C SER A 88 -17.91 -17.05 24.08
N THR A 89 -19.21 -16.74 24.16
CA THR A 89 -20.14 -17.43 25.06
C THR A 89 -21.34 -17.84 24.21
N GLU A 90 -21.31 -19.10 23.81
CA GLU A 90 -22.40 -19.96 23.33
C GLU A 90 -23.76 -19.31 23.06
N GLN A 91 -23.99 -18.89 21.81
CA GLN A 91 -25.27 -18.88 21.07
C GLN A 91 -25.33 -17.73 20.07
N SER A 92 -24.94 -17.99 18.82
CA SER A 92 -25.31 -17.16 17.66
C SER A 92 -25.23 -18.00 16.39
N VAL A 93 -26.10 -19.00 16.28
CA VAL A 93 -26.38 -19.63 14.99
C VAL A 93 -27.23 -18.61 14.21
N LEU A 94 -26.79 -18.24 13.00
CA LEU A 94 -27.41 -17.31 12.03
C LEU A 94 -26.88 -15.86 12.04
N LEU A 95 -25.61 -15.67 11.62
CA LEU A 95 -25.10 -14.60 10.72
C LEU A 95 -23.55 -14.62 10.71
N GLU A 96 -22.97 -15.81 10.64
CA GLU A 96 -21.52 -16.04 10.76
C GLU A 96 -20.87 -16.08 9.38
N ASP A 97 -20.99 -14.97 8.64
CA ASP A 97 -20.09 -14.76 7.50
C ASP A 97 -18.71 -14.43 8.11
N THR A 98 -17.78 -15.35 7.90
CA THR A 98 -16.48 -15.49 8.56
C THR A 98 -15.64 -14.20 8.46
N VAL A 99 -15.69 -13.33 9.48
CA VAL A 99 -14.76 -12.20 9.64
C VAL A 99 -13.59 -12.63 10.51
N GLN A 100 -12.82 -13.61 10.03
CA GLN A 100 -11.54 -13.99 10.61
C GLN A 100 -10.43 -13.69 9.59
N SER A 101 -10.32 -12.43 9.21
CA SER A 101 -9.23 -11.95 8.37
C SER A 101 -8.03 -11.66 9.27
N GLN A 102 -7.23 -12.67 9.55
CA GLN A 102 -5.96 -12.50 10.25
C GLN A 102 -5.07 -11.56 9.43
N VAL A 103 -4.88 -10.31 9.89
CA VAL A 103 -4.00 -9.35 9.21
C VAL A 103 -2.56 -9.73 9.56
N GLN A 104 -2.00 -10.64 8.77
CA GLN A 104 -0.57 -11.04 8.83
C GLN A 104 0.33 -10.01 8.12
N GLY A 105 -0.04 -8.72 8.15
CA GLY A 105 0.70 -7.65 7.48
C GLY A 105 1.66 -6.94 8.43
N VAL A 106 2.94 -6.84 8.06
CA VAL A 106 3.91 -6.00 8.76
C VAL A 106 3.78 -4.56 8.23
N ILE A 107 3.26 -3.65 9.05
CA ILE A 107 3.26 -2.21 8.73
C ILE A 107 4.68 -1.68 8.87
N LYS A 108 5.28 -1.25 7.75
CA LYS A 108 6.59 -0.58 7.72
C LYS A 108 6.40 0.88 7.34
N GLY A 109 7.20 1.77 7.94
CA GLY A 109 7.17 3.21 7.63
C GLY A 109 6.19 4.03 8.47
N ALA A 110 5.62 3.47 9.54
CA ALA A 110 4.89 4.25 10.53
C ALA A 110 5.86 5.07 11.39
N GLU A 111 5.60 6.36 11.51
CA GLU A 111 6.33 7.34 12.31
C GLU A 111 5.67 7.50 13.68
N LEU A 112 6.47 7.56 14.74
CA LEU A 112 5.99 7.87 16.08
C LEU A 112 5.79 9.39 16.21
N VAL A 113 4.53 9.81 16.37
CA VAL A 113 4.18 11.23 16.55
C VAL A 113 4.22 11.61 18.02
N GLU A 114 3.65 10.76 18.87
CA GLU A 114 3.54 11.05 20.30
C GLU A 114 3.55 9.77 21.12
N ALA A 115 4.18 9.83 22.29
CA ALA A 115 4.10 8.80 23.32
C ALA A 115 4.06 9.48 24.70
N THR A 116 2.93 9.39 25.39
CA THR A 116 2.70 10.11 26.65
C THR A 116 1.83 9.31 27.61
N ILE A 117 1.81 9.74 28.86
CA ILE A 117 0.91 9.21 29.90
C ILE A 117 -0.20 10.23 30.12
N ASP A 118 -1.45 9.80 29.93
CA ASP A 118 -2.64 10.59 30.22
C ASP A 118 -3.44 9.91 31.36
N GLY A 119 -3.29 10.46 32.56
CA GLY A 119 -3.84 9.89 33.78
C GLY A 119 -3.32 8.47 34.06
N LYS A 120 -4.18 7.46 33.83
CA LYS A 120 -3.85 6.04 34.01
C LYS A 120 -3.47 5.31 32.72
N LEU A 121 -3.60 5.99 31.58
CA LEU A 121 -3.39 5.42 30.26
C LEU A 121 -2.03 5.83 29.72
N TYR A 122 -1.34 4.88 29.10
CA TYR A 122 -0.27 5.15 28.16
C TYR A 122 -0.86 5.30 26.76
N VAL A 123 -0.55 6.40 26.09
CA VAL A 123 -1.08 6.79 24.78
C VAL A 123 0.05 6.85 23.77
N THR A 124 -0.11 6.15 22.64
CA THR A 124 0.85 6.14 21.54
C THR A 124 0.16 6.57 20.26
N ARG A 125 0.64 7.63 19.59
CA ARG A 125 0.14 8.08 18.29
C ARG A 125 1.15 7.77 17.19
N LEU A 126 0.68 7.08 16.15
CA LEU A 126 1.45 6.73 14.97
C LEU A 126 0.87 7.41 13.74
N LYS A 127 1.73 7.80 12.81
CA LYS A 127 1.38 8.37 11.50
C LYS A 127 2.04 7.55 10.40
N LEU A 128 1.31 7.20 9.35
CA LEU A 128 1.83 6.52 8.17
C LEU A 128 1.54 7.35 6.94
N ASP A 129 2.60 7.80 6.25
CA ASP A 129 2.48 8.32 4.90
C ASP A 129 2.47 7.13 3.93
N THR A 130 1.36 6.90 3.23
CA THR A 130 1.24 5.77 2.30
C THR A 130 2.20 5.90 1.11
N ALA A 131 2.70 7.10 0.80
CA ALA A 131 3.72 7.30 -0.22
C ALA A 131 5.06 6.65 0.17
N ASN A 132 5.31 6.42 1.46
CA ASN A 132 6.51 5.75 1.98
C ASN A 132 6.36 4.23 2.09
N LEU A 133 5.21 3.67 1.71
CA LEU A 133 5.04 2.23 1.65
C LEU A 133 5.94 1.66 0.55
N ILE A 134 6.83 0.75 0.93
CA ILE A 134 7.77 0.06 0.04
C ILE A 134 7.04 -0.66 -1.12
N THR A 135 5.73 -0.86 -1.02
CA THR A 135 4.96 -1.73 -1.91
C THR A 135 4.47 -1.14 -3.21
N LEU A 136 4.49 0.17 -3.50
CA LEU A 136 4.07 0.65 -4.82
C LEU A 136 4.77 1.95 -5.24
N PRO A 137 5.41 2.01 -6.42
CA PRO A 137 5.49 3.26 -7.13
C PRO A 137 4.06 3.57 -7.58
N GLN A 138 3.32 4.36 -6.80
CA GLN A 138 2.06 4.98 -7.25
C GLN A 138 2.34 6.15 -8.19
N ALA A 139 3.34 6.00 -9.04
CA ALA A 139 3.62 6.99 -10.04
C ALA A 139 2.62 6.80 -11.18
N GLY A 140 1.82 7.82 -11.45
CA GLY A 140 1.01 7.85 -12.66
C GLY A 140 1.94 7.71 -13.85
N LEU A 141 1.69 6.72 -14.71
CA LEU A 141 2.42 6.58 -15.96
C LEU A 141 1.76 7.49 -16.99
N THR A 142 2.27 8.70 -17.15
CA THR A 142 1.88 9.54 -18.28
C THR A 142 2.82 9.24 -19.45
N PRO A 143 2.30 9.10 -20.69
CA PRO A 143 3.17 9.03 -21.85
C PRO A 143 3.92 10.36 -21.95
N ALA A 144 5.24 10.33 -21.81
CA ALA A 144 6.06 11.51 -21.98
C ALA A 144 5.76 12.07 -23.38
N SER A 145 5.36 13.34 -23.42
CA SER A 145 5.04 13.99 -24.70
C SER A 145 6.21 13.78 -25.67
N PRO A 146 5.95 13.44 -26.95
CA PRO A 146 7.01 13.39 -27.95
C PRO A 146 7.63 14.78 -27.94
N ARG A 147 8.89 14.87 -27.49
CA ARG A 147 9.65 16.12 -27.37
C ARG A 147 9.41 16.91 -28.66
N LEU A 148 8.61 17.98 -28.61
CA LEU A 148 8.37 18.80 -29.80
C LEU A 148 9.75 19.23 -30.28
N LYS A 149 10.12 18.83 -31.49
CA LYS A 149 11.39 19.24 -32.09
C LYS A 149 11.47 20.75 -31.98
N TRP A 150 12.56 21.25 -31.41
CA TRP A 150 12.75 22.68 -31.17
C TRP A 150 13.01 23.47 -32.45
N TRP A 151 13.16 22.78 -33.58
CA TRP A 151 13.24 23.36 -34.91
C TRP A 151 11.97 23.05 -35.71
N ARG A 152 11.50 24.06 -36.44
CA ARG A 152 10.56 23.90 -37.57
C ARG A 152 11.29 23.29 -38.76
#